data_AF-A8ZY35-F1
#
_entry.id   AF-A8ZY35-F1
#
_cell.length_a   1.000
_cell.length_b   1.000
_cell.length_c   1.000
_cell.angle_alpha   90.00
_cell.angle_beta   90.00
_cell.angle_gamma   90.00
#
_symmetry.space_group_name_H-M   'P 1'
#
loop_
_entity.id
_entity.type
_entity.pdbx_description
1 polymer ?
#
loop_
_entity_poly.entity_id
_entity_poly.type
_entity_poly.pdbx_seq_one_letter_code
_entity_poly.pdbx_strand_id
1 'polypeptide(L)'
;MRQRRNQNLIWLFSFADLAFLLLIAFTQASTIGKKPISIGEMTLPRVVDSPSVELMSREVRLYQVRVHKPSEEGVGPFQLVMVMTDGVEHPGDRLSEQGLKVVLTALEAEGAGRPVLVPDEASLSKDMLMAMSLIEKVWKDTRTVTVERITTLEEGRP
;
A
#
# COMPACT_ATOMS: atom_id res chain seq x y z
N MET A 1 43.44 12.84 45.21
CA MET A 1 42.21 12.18 44.68
C MET A 1 41.47 12.96 43.59
N ARG A 2 41.52 14.30 43.55
CA ARG A 2 40.81 15.14 42.55
C ARG A 2 41.28 14.95 41.09
N GLN A 3 42.57 14.66 40.89
CA GLN A 3 43.20 14.59 39.56
C GLN A 3 42.74 13.38 38.72
N ARG A 4 42.54 12.19 39.33
CA ARG A 4 42.03 10.99 38.64
C ARG A 4 40.59 11.15 38.13
N ARG A 5 39.75 11.86 38.89
CA ARG A 5 38.36 12.11 38.51
C ARG A 5 38.25 13.04 37.31
N ASN A 6 39.12 14.05 37.23
CA ASN A 6 39.18 14.95 36.07
C ASN A 6 39.73 14.24 34.82
N GLN A 7 40.70 13.33 34.97
CA GLN A 7 41.19 12.49 33.87
C GLN A 7 40.10 11.57 33.30
N ASN A 8 39.30 10.94 34.17
CA ASN A 8 38.18 10.10 33.74
C ASN A 8 37.08 10.91 33.03
N LEU A 9 36.84 12.16 33.46
CA LEU A 9 35.89 13.05 32.79
C LEU A 9 36.39 13.49 31.41
N ILE A 10 37.67 13.85 31.29
CA ILE A 10 38.28 14.20 29.99
C ILE A 10 38.21 13.01 29.04
N TRP A 11 38.51 11.80 29.51
CA TRP A 11 38.42 10.58 28.71
C TRP A 11 36.99 10.28 28.25
N LEU A 12 36.00 10.46 29.13
CA LEU A 12 34.59 10.27 28.79
C LEU A 12 34.09 11.31 27.76
N PHE A 13 34.50 12.58 27.91
CA PHE A 13 34.17 13.63 26.95
C PHE A 13 34.80 13.37 25.58
N SER A 14 36.07 12.97 25.50
CA SER A 14 36.72 12.62 24.24
C SER A 14 36.14 11.36 23.60
N PHE A 15 35.72 10.37 24.39
CA PHE A 15 35.06 9.18 23.87
C PHE A 15 33.67 9.48 23.30
N ALA A 16 32.87 10.26 24.02
CA ALA A 16 31.55 10.67 23.58
C ALA A 16 31.65 11.49 22.28
N ASP A 17 32.58 12.42 22.21
CA ASP A 17 32.82 13.23 21.02
C ASP A 17 33.24 12.37 19.82
N LEU A 18 34.17 11.42 20.02
CA LEU A 18 34.55 10.46 18.98
C LEU A 18 33.36 9.60 18.52
N ALA A 19 32.54 9.11 19.46
CA ALA A 19 31.35 8.32 19.13
C ALA A 19 30.31 9.14 18.34
N PHE A 20 30.11 10.41 18.70
CA PHE A 20 29.25 11.33 17.95
C PHE A 20 29.80 11.64 16.56
N LEU A 21 31.11 11.89 16.44
CA LEU A 21 31.77 12.08 15.14
C LEU A 21 31.67 10.83 14.27
N LEU A 22 31.81 9.63 14.85
CA LEU A 22 31.63 8.36 14.14
C LEU A 22 30.18 8.15 13.71
N LEU A 23 29.20 8.49 14.54
CA LEU A 23 27.78 8.39 14.20
C LEU A 23 27.42 9.35 13.07
N ILE A 24 27.88 10.60 13.12
CA ILE A 24 27.69 11.60 12.06
C ILE A 24 28.40 11.17 10.77
N ALA A 25 29.62 10.63 10.86
CA ALA A 25 30.33 10.10 9.71
C ALA A 25 29.59 8.91 9.09
N PHE A 26 29.03 8.01 9.89
CA PHE A 26 28.27 6.85 9.41
C PHE A 26 26.94 7.24 8.78
N THR A 27 26.21 8.18 9.39
CA THR A 27 24.95 8.69 8.80
C THR A 27 25.23 9.39 7.49
N GLN A 28 26.28 10.23 7.39
CA GLN A 28 26.68 10.88 6.15
C GLN A 28 27.21 9.89 5.11
N ALA A 29 28.04 8.91 5.49
CA ALA A 29 28.53 7.88 4.57
C ALA A 29 27.41 6.95 4.05
N SER A 30 26.34 6.77 4.83
CA SER A 30 25.14 6.05 4.36
C SER A 30 24.36 6.83 3.29
N THR A 31 24.47 8.17 3.27
CA THR A 31 23.86 9.03 2.23
C THR A 31 24.79 9.28 1.04
N ILE A 32 26.11 9.27 1.26
CA ILE A 32 27.12 9.56 0.24
C ILE A 32 27.43 8.27 -0.54
N GLY A 33 26.84 8.13 -1.72
CA GLY A 33 27.20 7.09 -2.69
C GLY A 33 26.06 6.16 -3.10
N LYS A 34 24.93 6.21 -2.39
CA LYS A 34 23.67 5.75 -2.99
C LYS A 34 23.08 6.98 -3.67
N LYS A 35 22.94 6.92 -5.01
CA LYS A 35 21.98 7.76 -5.73
C LYS A 35 20.77 7.94 -4.80
N PRO A 36 20.24 9.15 -4.59
CA PRO A 36 18.99 9.29 -3.85
C PRO A 36 18.07 8.23 -4.44
N ILE A 37 17.64 7.28 -3.60
CA ILE A 37 16.64 6.33 -4.06
C ILE A 37 15.49 7.24 -4.42
N SER A 38 15.26 7.38 -5.72
CA SER A 38 14.23 8.22 -6.26
C SER A 38 12.92 7.51 -5.95
N ILE A 39 12.46 7.67 -4.72
CA ILE A 39 11.14 7.26 -4.26
C ILE A 39 10.18 8.30 -4.85
N GLY A 40 10.01 8.28 -6.16
CA GLY A 40 9.20 9.24 -6.89
C GLY A 40 9.85 9.87 -8.13
N GLU A 41 10.56 9.11 -8.97
CA GLU A 41 10.63 9.47 -10.40
C GLU A 41 9.63 8.60 -11.16
N MET A 42 8.47 9.20 -11.44
CA MET A 42 7.57 8.69 -12.46
C MET A 42 8.10 9.18 -13.81
N THR A 43 8.78 8.31 -14.55
CA THR A 43 9.04 8.55 -15.96
C THR A 43 7.71 8.47 -16.71
N LEU A 44 7.05 9.61 -16.93
CA LEU A 44 5.95 9.67 -17.87
C LEU A 44 6.51 9.30 -19.25
N PRO A 45 6.06 8.22 -19.89
CA PRO A 45 6.46 7.92 -21.25
C PRO A 45 5.99 9.08 -22.13
N ARG A 46 6.94 9.79 -22.79
CA ARG A 46 6.59 10.68 -23.88
C ARG A 46 6.00 9.82 -24.99
N VAL A 47 4.71 10.04 -25.28
CA VAL A 47 4.07 9.48 -26.47
C VAL A 47 4.75 10.11 -27.67
N VAL A 48 5.64 9.34 -28.29
CA VAL A 48 6.16 9.66 -29.62
C VAL A 48 5.04 9.28 -30.56
N ASP A 49 4.47 10.25 -31.29
CA ASP A 49 3.51 9.99 -32.37
C ASP A 49 4.16 9.03 -33.37
N SER A 50 3.89 7.74 -33.21
CA SER A 50 4.32 6.66 -34.09
C SER A 50 3.07 5.99 -34.65
N PRO A 51 3.01 5.77 -35.98
CA PRO A 51 1.82 5.34 -36.66
C PRO A 51 1.47 3.92 -36.22
N SER A 52 0.24 3.76 -35.72
CA SER A 52 -0.50 2.49 -35.68
C SER A 52 0.29 1.28 -35.19
N VAL A 53 0.61 1.27 -33.90
CA VAL A 53 0.69 -0.02 -33.19
C VAL A 53 -0.71 -0.29 -32.68
N GLU A 54 -1.38 -1.27 -33.28
CA GLU A 54 -2.56 -1.93 -32.73
C GLU A 54 -2.17 -2.60 -31.40
N LEU A 55 -1.96 -1.79 -30.37
CA LEU A 55 -1.93 -2.27 -29.00
C LEU A 55 -3.35 -2.71 -28.71
N MET A 56 -3.51 -4.04 -28.64
CA MET A 56 -4.73 -4.69 -28.20
C MET A 56 -5.32 -3.92 -27.03
N SER A 57 -6.52 -3.39 -27.24
CA SER A 57 -7.40 -2.75 -26.26
C SER A 57 -7.79 -3.77 -25.18
N ARG A 58 -6.82 -4.20 -24.36
CA ARG A 58 -7.11 -4.97 -23.17
C ARG A 58 -7.55 -3.95 -22.14
N GLU A 59 -8.87 -3.80 -22.00
CA GLU A 59 -9.48 -3.05 -20.89
C GLU A 59 -8.73 -3.40 -19.60
N VAL A 60 -8.06 -2.41 -19.02
CA VAL A 60 -7.34 -2.61 -17.76
C VAL A 60 -8.40 -2.61 -16.67
N ARG A 61 -8.77 -3.81 -16.20
CA ARG A 61 -9.73 -4.00 -15.11
C ARG A 61 -8.98 -3.98 -13.79
N LEU A 62 -9.28 -2.98 -12.97
CA LEU A 62 -8.81 -2.88 -11.59
C LEU A 62 -9.88 -3.44 -10.66
N TYR A 63 -9.47 -4.19 -9.65
CA TYR A 63 -10.39 -4.78 -8.68
C TYR A 63 -10.14 -4.19 -7.30
N GLN A 64 -11.20 -3.83 -6.60
CA GLN A 64 -11.18 -3.30 -5.25
C GLN A 64 -12.02 -4.19 -4.33
N VAL A 65 -11.48 -4.55 -3.18
CA VAL A 65 -12.26 -5.14 -2.08
C VAL A 65 -12.63 -4.02 -1.12
N ARG A 66 -13.90 -3.62 -1.12
CA ARG A 66 -14.44 -2.63 -0.19
C ARG A 66 -14.87 -3.29 1.11
N VAL A 67 -14.40 -2.74 2.23
CA VAL A 67 -14.85 -3.15 3.57
C VAL A 67 -15.73 -2.05 4.11
N HIS A 68 -17.01 -2.32 4.27
CA HIS A 68 -17.97 -1.31 4.71
C HIS A 68 -18.15 -1.34 6.22
N LYS A 69 -18.78 -0.28 6.74
CA LYS A 69 -19.27 -0.22 8.13
C LYS A 69 -20.18 -1.40 8.49
N PRO A 70 -20.29 -1.75 9.78
CA PRO A 70 -21.27 -2.71 10.27
C PRO A 70 -22.67 -2.34 9.78
N SER A 71 -23.37 -3.31 9.17
CA SER A 71 -24.75 -3.16 8.73
C SER A 71 -25.63 -4.15 9.49
N GLU A 72 -26.93 -4.14 9.21
CA GLU A 72 -27.91 -5.01 9.87
C GLU A 72 -27.57 -6.51 9.71
N GLU A 73 -28.11 -7.33 10.61
CA GLU A 73 -27.86 -8.76 10.64
C GLU A 73 -28.14 -9.41 9.28
N GLY A 74 -27.13 -10.06 8.70
CA GLY A 74 -27.23 -10.80 7.44
C GLY A 74 -26.56 -10.14 6.23
N VAL A 75 -26.18 -8.87 6.31
CA VAL A 75 -25.41 -8.21 5.22
C VAL A 75 -23.92 -8.32 5.50
N GLY A 76 -23.20 -9.09 4.67
CA GLY A 76 -21.76 -9.27 4.82
C GLY A 76 -20.96 -7.98 4.59
N PRO A 77 -19.83 -7.78 5.30
CA PRO A 77 -19.12 -6.50 5.32
C PRO A 77 -18.33 -6.20 4.04
N PHE A 78 -18.16 -7.18 3.17
CA PHE A 78 -17.27 -7.09 2.00
C PHE A 78 -18.04 -6.80 0.72
N GLN A 79 -17.39 -6.18 -0.26
CA GLN A 79 -17.93 -6.01 -1.60
C GLN A 79 -16.77 -5.97 -2.59
N LEU A 80 -16.89 -6.69 -3.71
CA LEU A 80 -15.94 -6.56 -4.81
C LEU A 80 -16.44 -5.48 -5.77
N VAL A 81 -15.58 -4.52 -6.10
CA VAL A 81 -15.86 -3.47 -7.07
C VAL A 81 -14.84 -3.59 -8.20
N MET A 82 -15.34 -3.66 -9.43
CA MET A 82 -14.49 -3.55 -10.62
C MET A 82 -14.46 -2.08 -11.04
N VAL A 83 -13.26 -1.56 -11.30
CA VAL A 83 -13.04 -0.21 -11.82
C VAL A 83 -12.47 -0.34 -13.21
N MET A 84 -13.18 0.19 -14.18
CA MET A 84 -12.80 0.19 -15.60
C MET A 84 -11.82 1.35 -15.89
N THR A 85 -11.18 1.30 -17.06
CA THR A 85 -10.17 2.29 -17.49
C THR A 85 -10.71 3.73 -17.57
N ASP A 86 -12.02 3.89 -17.74
CA ASP A 86 -12.75 5.16 -17.75
C ASP A 86 -13.11 5.66 -16.34
N GLY A 87 -12.71 4.93 -15.29
CA GLY A 87 -13.03 5.22 -13.90
C GLY A 87 -14.44 4.81 -13.49
N VAL A 88 -15.21 4.17 -14.37
CA VAL A 88 -16.56 3.70 -14.04
C VAL A 88 -16.46 2.50 -13.11
N GLU A 89 -17.15 2.62 -11.97
CA GLU A 89 -17.23 1.57 -10.96
C GLU A 89 -18.40 0.64 -11.24
N HIS A 90 -18.16 -0.66 -11.11
CA HIS A 90 -19.15 -1.71 -11.17
C HIS A 90 -19.15 -2.46 -9.84
N PRO A 91 -19.96 -1.99 -8.87
CA PRO A 91 -20.06 -2.63 -7.57
C PRO A 91 -20.83 -3.95 -7.67
N GLY A 92 -20.23 -5.02 -7.17
CA GLY A 92 -20.90 -6.31 -7.00
C GLY A 92 -21.75 -6.37 -5.74
N ASP A 93 -22.25 -7.57 -5.41
CA ASP A 93 -23.06 -7.78 -4.21
C ASP A 93 -22.26 -7.71 -2.92
N ARG A 94 -22.98 -7.56 -1.79
CA ARG A 94 -22.42 -7.63 -0.44
C ARG A 94 -22.11 -9.08 -0.08
N LEU A 95 -20.88 -9.35 0.33
CA LEU A 95 -20.33 -10.68 0.53
C LEU A 95 -20.02 -10.95 2.01
N SER A 96 -20.33 -12.16 2.44
CA SER A 96 -19.79 -12.74 3.68
C SER A 96 -18.30 -13.08 3.51
N GLU A 97 -17.62 -13.45 4.60
CA GLU A 97 -16.22 -13.92 4.55
C GLU A 97 -16.04 -15.10 3.58
N GLN A 98 -16.96 -16.08 3.65
CA GLN A 98 -16.93 -17.25 2.77
C GLN A 98 -17.19 -16.85 1.31
N GLY A 99 -18.14 -15.93 1.08
CA GLY A 99 -18.42 -15.40 -0.25
C GLY A 99 -17.22 -14.68 -0.86
N LEU A 100 -16.57 -13.82 -0.06
CA LEU A 100 -15.36 -13.11 -0.50
C LEU A 100 -14.25 -14.09 -0.88
N LYS A 101 -14.02 -15.13 -0.08
CA LYS A 101 -13.01 -16.16 -0.38
C LYS A 101 -13.26 -16.85 -1.72
N VAL A 102 -14.51 -17.24 -1.99
CA VAL A 102 -14.90 -17.92 -3.24
C VAL A 102 -14.66 -16.99 -4.42
N VAL A 103 -15.12 -15.74 -4.34
CA VAL A 103 -14.96 -14.75 -5.40
C VAL A 103 -13.50 -14.42 -5.68
N LEU A 104 -12.68 -14.24 -4.64
CA LEU A 104 -11.25 -13.97 -4.79
C LEU A 104 -10.50 -15.13 -5.47
N THR A 105 -10.89 -16.37 -5.14
CA THR A 105 -10.27 -17.57 -5.75
C THR A 105 -10.66 -17.69 -7.22
N ALA A 106 -11.92 -17.40 -7.56
CA ALA A 106 -12.37 -17.36 -8.95
C ALA A 106 -11.63 -16.25 -9.74
N LEU A 107 -11.49 -15.08 -9.14
CA LEU A 107 -10.81 -13.93 -9.73
C LEU A 107 -9.33 -14.24 -10.04
N GLU A 108 -8.62 -14.90 -9.13
CA GLU A 108 -7.24 -15.34 -9.37
C GLU A 108 -7.16 -16.41 -10.48
N ALA A 109 -8.09 -17.38 -10.48
CA ALA A 109 -8.14 -18.42 -11.51
C ALA A 109 -8.41 -17.85 -12.92
N GLU A 110 -9.11 -16.72 -13.03
CA GLU A 110 -9.32 -15.97 -14.27
C GLU A 110 -8.07 -15.18 -14.71
N GLY A 111 -7.00 -15.19 -13.92
CA GLY A 111 -5.76 -14.47 -14.19
C GLY A 111 -5.87 -12.97 -13.95
N ALA A 112 -6.85 -12.53 -13.16
CA ALA A 112 -6.98 -11.12 -12.82
C ALA A 112 -5.88 -10.67 -11.84
N GLY A 113 -5.58 -9.37 -11.90
CA GLY A 113 -4.65 -8.73 -10.99
C GLY A 113 -5.13 -8.80 -9.54
N ARG A 114 -4.18 -8.72 -8.61
CA ARG A 114 -4.45 -8.65 -7.17
C ARG A 114 -5.34 -7.44 -6.87
N PRO A 115 -6.45 -7.61 -6.13
CA PRO A 115 -7.30 -6.49 -5.78
C PRO A 115 -6.70 -5.59 -4.70
N VAL A 116 -7.05 -4.31 -4.75
CA VAL A 116 -6.71 -3.29 -3.73
C VAL A 116 -7.74 -3.32 -2.61
N LEU A 117 -7.30 -3.21 -1.35
CA LEU A 117 -8.20 -3.12 -0.21
C LEU A 117 -8.62 -1.68 0.04
N VAL A 118 -9.92 -1.45 0.17
CA VAL A 118 -10.49 -0.12 0.35
C VAL A 118 -11.44 -0.12 1.56
N PRO A 119 -10.93 0.16 2.77
CA PRO A 119 -11.78 0.22 3.96
C PRO A 119 -12.58 1.54 4.03
N ASP A 120 -13.83 1.42 4.46
CA ASP A 120 -14.66 2.53 4.92
C ASP A 120 -14.13 3.07 6.26
N GLU A 121 -14.35 4.36 6.52
CA GLU A 121 -13.86 5.01 7.75
C GLU A 121 -14.44 4.41 9.02
N ALA A 122 -15.67 3.89 8.97
CA ALA A 122 -16.35 3.25 10.08
C ALA A 122 -16.31 1.70 9.99
N SER A 123 -15.45 1.14 9.13
CA SER A 123 -15.26 -0.31 9.05
C SER A 123 -14.57 -0.88 10.31
N LEU A 124 -14.91 -2.11 10.67
CA LEU A 124 -14.27 -2.77 11.81
C LEU A 124 -12.86 -3.24 11.43
N SER A 125 -11.88 -3.01 12.31
CA SER A 125 -10.51 -3.48 12.11
C SER A 125 -10.43 -5.00 11.94
N LYS A 126 -11.33 -5.75 12.58
CA LYS A 126 -11.46 -7.21 12.42
C LYS A 126 -11.74 -7.59 10.96
N ASP A 127 -12.69 -6.91 10.32
CA ASP A 127 -13.11 -7.22 8.95
C ASP A 127 -12.04 -6.80 7.95
N MET A 128 -11.38 -5.66 8.19
CA MET A 128 -10.23 -5.23 7.42
C MET A 128 -9.09 -6.26 7.43
N LEU A 129 -8.67 -6.69 8.63
CA LEU A 129 -7.62 -7.71 8.77
C LEU A 129 -8.03 -9.06 8.16
N MET A 130 -9.31 -9.40 8.23
CA MET A 130 -9.85 -10.60 7.59
C MET A 130 -9.71 -10.51 6.06
N ALA A 131 -10.14 -9.40 5.45
CA ALA A 131 -10.02 -9.19 4.01
C ALA A 131 -8.54 -9.20 3.56
N MET A 132 -7.64 -8.57 4.33
CA MET A 132 -6.20 -8.63 4.07
C MET A 132 -5.68 -10.07 4.05
N SER A 133 -6.03 -10.85 5.07
CA SER A 133 -5.61 -12.26 5.17
C SER A 133 -6.14 -13.10 4.01
N LEU A 134 -7.37 -12.86 3.56
CA LEU A 134 -7.95 -13.58 2.44
C LEU A 134 -7.26 -13.25 1.12
N ILE A 135 -6.98 -11.97 0.86
CA ILE A 135 -6.25 -11.54 -0.34
C ILE A 135 -4.84 -12.13 -0.36
N GLU A 136 -4.13 -12.09 0.76
CA GLU A 136 -2.76 -12.64 0.88
C GLU A 136 -2.73 -14.17 0.67
N LYS A 137 -3.73 -14.90 1.15
CA LYS A 137 -3.82 -16.35 0.96
C LYS A 137 -3.97 -16.76 -0.50
N VAL A 138 -4.67 -15.95 -1.29
CA VAL A 138 -4.90 -16.20 -2.71
C VAL A 138 -3.69 -15.74 -3.53
N TRP A 139 -3.28 -14.46 -3.41
CA TRP A 139 -2.10 -13.94 -4.10
C TRP A 139 -0.83 -14.06 -3.25
N LYS A 140 -0.23 -15.26 -3.28
CA LYS A 140 0.95 -15.65 -2.48
C LYS A 140 2.27 -14.98 -2.89
N ASP A 141 2.25 -14.20 -3.96
CA ASP A 141 3.46 -13.64 -4.59
C ASP A 141 4.08 -12.51 -3.75
N THR A 142 3.30 -11.86 -2.89
CA THR A 142 3.76 -10.77 -2.01
C THR A 142 2.99 -10.71 -0.69
N ARG A 143 3.71 -10.59 0.43
CA ARG A 143 3.15 -10.43 1.81
C ARG A 143 2.53 -9.05 2.10
N THR A 144 2.20 -8.27 1.06
CA THR A 144 1.81 -6.86 1.20
C THR A 144 0.51 -6.58 0.46
N VAL A 145 -0.54 -6.15 1.17
CA VAL A 145 -1.81 -5.73 0.56
C VAL A 145 -1.78 -4.21 0.37
N THR A 146 -2.11 -3.72 -0.82
CA THR A 146 -2.29 -2.28 -1.07
C THR A 146 -3.59 -1.84 -0.42
N VAL A 147 -3.52 -0.79 0.42
CA VAL A 147 -4.67 -0.19 1.08
C VAL A 147 -4.86 1.22 0.54
N GLU A 148 -6.04 1.51 0.01
CA GLU A 148 -6.41 2.84 -0.47
C GLU A 148 -7.58 3.40 0.34
N ARG A 149 -7.57 4.71 0.56
CA ARG A 149 -8.69 5.41 1.18
C ARG A 149 -9.69 5.78 0.09
N ILE A 150 -10.98 5.65 0.38
CA ILE A 150 -12.02 6.27 -0.47
C ILE A 150 -11.86 7.78 -0.33
N THR A 151 -11.17 8.42 -1.26
CA THR A 151 -11.36 9.86 -1.49
C THR A 151 -12.64 9.99 -2.28
N THR A 152 -13.77 10.08 -1.57
CA THR A 152 -15.00 10.57 -2.17
C THR A 152 -14.68 11.99 -2.63
N LEU A 153 -14.51 12.19 -3.94
CA LEU A 153 -14.73 13.49 -4.54
C LEU A 153 -16.19 13.79 -4.25
N GLU A 154 -16.45 14.49 -3.14
CA GLU A 154 -17.76 15.08 -2.91
C GLU A 154 -18.04 15.99 -4.11
N GLU A 155 -18.92 15.51 -4.99
CA GLU A 155 -19.61 16.34 -5.95
C GLU A 155 -20.28 17.46 -5.18
N GLY A 156 -19.68 18.64 -5.24
CA GLY A 156 -20.42 19.87 -5.07
C GLY A 156 -21.61 19.83 -6.01
N ARG A 157 -22.82 19.89 -5.43
CA ARG A 157 -24.04 20.17 -6.17
C ARG A 157 -24.62 21.48 -5.62
N PRO A 158 -25.04 22.41 -6.50
CA PRO A 158 -25.39 23.81 -6.21
C PRO A 158 -26.52 24.03 -5.22
#